data_AF-A0A6C0BMJ8-F1
#
_entry.id   AF-A0A6C0BMJ8-F1
#
_cell.length_a   1.000
_cell.length_b   1.000
_cell.length_c   1.000
_cell.angle_alpha   90.00
_cell.angle_beta   90.00
_cell.angle_gamma   90.00
#
_symmetry.space_group_name_H-M   'P 1'
#
loop_
_entity.id
_entity.type
_entity.pdbx_description
1 polymer ?
#
loop_
_entity_poly.entity_id
_entity_poly.type
_entity_poly.pdbx_seq_one_letter_code
_entity_poly.pdbx_strand_id
1 'polypeptide(L)'
;MMILDSEFYDKVQPFDLLMYSGTGIISSTIRAAQGKMLGNSEFSHVDIVVTSEVLPQIPQLKPGRKYTLGSNLVIPLLTDGVKDVRTNTTKLGVQIRDLEEVVNKFYAKNQGNYICWCPLLDNPWVKSEKQRKKIIEDMTSFIAQFGFKPYERNFLDILGRIHKGARKINLQIEEKIVDGIKVLSTVGLVDRVESRDIQSNSFSCVEIVVMIYQVIGVLSMKLDPREVAPVHFVTKESPLPKVISDPVEIISTGSRKLQRRKSLKDIVLGL
;
A
#
# COMPACT_ATOMS: atom_id res chain seq x y z
N MET A 1 -5.43 21.21 11.62
CA MET A 1 -4.32 20.46 11.00
C MET A 1 -3.94 19.36 11.98
N MET A 2 -4.15 18.10 11.63
CA MET A 2 -3.65 16.99 12.45
C MET A 2 -2.13 16.95 12.24
N ILE A 3 -1.38 16.89 13.32
CA ILE A 3 0.07 16.71 13.27
C ILE A 3 0.28 15.23 13.57
N LEU A 4 0.97 14.54 12.67
CA LEU A 4 1.43 13.18 12.96
C LEU A 4 2.22 13.21 14.26
N ASP A 5 1.94 12.28 15.17
CA ASP A 5 2.73 12.15 16.38
C ASP A 5 4.22 12.06 16.00
N SER A 6 5.03 13.02 16.45
CA SER A 6 6.46 13.08 16.14
C SER A 6 7.16 11.81 16.58
N GLU A 7 6.73 11.21 17.69
CA GLU A 7 7.30 9.96 18.21
C GLU A 7 7.05 8.79 17.25
N PHE A 8 5.86 8.74 16.63
CA PHE A 8 5.57 7.78 15.57
C PHE A 8 6.40 8.09 14.34
N TYR A 9 6.37 9.35 13.89
CA TYR A 9 7.02 9.75 12.66
C TYR A 9 8.50 9.40 12.70
N ASP A 10 9.21 9.64 13.81
CA ASP A 10 10.65 9.34 13.94
C ASP A 10 10.97 7.84 13.88
N LYS A 11 10.08 6.97 14.39
CA LYS A 11 10.29 5.53 14.45
C LYS A 11 10.12 4.82 13.10
N VAL A 12 9.25 5.35 12.24
CA VAL A 12 9.00 4.76 10.92
C VAL A 12 10.30 4.67 10.11
N GLN A 13 10.62 3.49 9.62
CA GLN A 13 11.79 3.22 8.78
C GLN A 13 11.37 2.99 7.32
N PRO A 14 12.30 3.16 6.36
CA PRO A 14 12.05 2.71 5.00
C PRO A 14 11.68 1.22 4.94
N PHE A 15 10.78 0.89 4.01
CA PHE A 15 10.17 -0.42 3.78
C PHE A 15 9.22 -0.93 4.85
N ASP A 16 8.97 -0.18 5.92
CA ASP A 16 7.87 -0.49 6.82
C ASP A 16 6.54 -0.49 6.06
N LEU A 17 5.65 -1.40 6.45
CA LEU A 17 4.34 -1.54 5.83
C LEU A 17 3.35 -0.55 6.46
N LEU A 18 2.53 0.06 5.62
CA LEU A 18 1.34 0.78 6.03
C LEU A 18 0.12 0.03 5.54
N MET A 19 -0.83 -0.23 6.44
CA MET A 19 -2.07 -0.93 6.15
C MET A 19 -3.26 0.00 6.40
N TYR A 20 -4.19 0.04 5.46
CA TYR A 20 -5.29 1.00 5.48
C TYR A 20 -6.63 0.30 5.56
N SER A 21 -7.45 0.73 6.51
CA SER A 21 -8.86 0.38 6.59
C SER A 21 -9.69 1.59 6.16
N GLY A 22 -10.09 1.62 4.89
CA GLY A 22 -10.98 2.65 4.36
C GLY A 22 -12.46 2.29 4.52
N THR A 23 -13.33 3.29 4.61
CA THR A 23 -14.80 3.15 4.60
C THR A 23 -15.46 3.58 3.29
N GLY A 24 -14.69 4.13 2.34
CA GLY A 24 -15.19 4.47 1.00
C GLY A 24 -15.72 3.23 0.26
N ILE A 25 -16.53 3.45 -0.78
CA ILE A 25 -17.22 2.37 -1.52
C ILE A 25 -16.25 1.25 -1.95
N ILE A 26 -15.11 1.64 -2.54
CA ILE A 26 -14.09 0.68 -3.02
C ILE A 26 -13.48 -0.09 -1.85
N SER A 27 -13.01 0.59 -0.81
CA SER A 27 -12.44 -0.05 0.39
C SER A 27 -13.43 -0.98 1.09
N SER A 28 -14.68 -0.56 1.24
CA SER A 28 -15.75 -1.36 1.85
C SER A 28 -16.06 -2.60 1.02
N THR A 29 -16.02 -2.50 -0.30
CA THR A 29 -16.22 -3.62 -1.23
C THR A 29 -15.09 -4.63 -1.10
N ILE A 30 -13.83 -4.17 -1.12
CA ILE A 30 -12.65 -5.01 -0.94
C ILE A 30 -12.72 -5.75 0.40
N ARG A 31 -13.00 -5.02 1.50
CA ARG A 31 -13.12 -5.61 2.83
C ARG A 31 -14.24 -6.62 2.93
N ALA A 32 -15.41 -6.35 2.34
CA ALA A 32 -16.52 -7.30 2.32
C ALA A 32 -16.16 -8.59 1.58
N ALA A 33 -15.48 -8.48 0.43
CA ALA A 33 -14.98 -9.63 -0.32
C ALA A 33 -13.96 -10.44 0.50
N GLN A 34 -12.96 -9.78 1.10
CA GLN A 34 -11.97 -10.45 1.96
C GLN A 34 -12.62 -11.10 3.19
N GLY A 35 -13.58 -10.43 3.83
CA GLY A 35 -14.32 -11.00 4.96
C GLY A 35 -15.05 -12.30 4.60
N LYS A 36 -15.66 -12.34 3.41
CA LYS A 36 -16.34 -13.54 2.91
C LYS A 36 -15.38 -14.66 2.53
N MET A 37 -14.23 -14.33 1.95
CA MET A 37 -13.34 -15.31 1.32
C MET A 37 -12.20 -15.79 2.24
N LEU A 38 -11.74 -14.93 3.14
CA LEU A 38 -10.57 -15.12 3.99
C LEU A 38 -10.90 -14.98 5.49
N GLY A 39 -12.17 -14.74 5.85
CA GLY A 39 -12.59 -14.56 7.24
C GLY A 39 -12.09 -13.29 7.92
N ASN A 40 -11.38 -12.41 7.20
CA ASN A 40 -10.86 -11.15 7.73
C ASN A 40 -11.15 -10.00 6.76
N SER A 41 -11.82 -8.95 7.26
CA SER A 41 -12.24 -7.76 6.51
C SER A 41 -11.59 -6.47 7.04
N GLU A 42 -10.43 -6.57 7.68
CA GLU A 42 -9.86 -5.46 8.43
C GLU A 42 -9.22 -4.41 7.51
N PHE A 43 -8.40 -4.83 6.56
CA PHE A 43 -7.59 -3.94 5.74
C PHE A 43 -7.92 -4.04 4.25
N SER A 44 -8.14 -2.89 3.61
CA SER A 44 -8.48 -2.77 2.19
C SER A 44 -7.30 -2.45 1.27
N HIS A 45 -6.21 -1.91 1.82
CA HIS A 45 -5.12 -1.35 1.02
C HIS A 45 -3.80 -1.37 1.79
N VAL A 46 -2.67 -1.35 1.07
CA VAL A 46 -1.32 -1.34 1.63
C VAL A 46 -0.38 -0.44 0.82
N ASP A 47 0.53 0.22 1.50
CA ASP A 47 1.68 0.93 0.91
C ASP A 47 2.95 0.56 1.69
N ILE A 48 4.13 0.87 1.14
CA ILE A 48 5.37 0.86 1.92
C ILE A 48 5.92 2.27 2.12
N VAL A 49 6.72 2.45 3.17
CA VAL A 49 7.42 3.71 3.40
C VAL A 49 8.70 3.78 2.57
N VAL A 50 8.95 4.93 1.94
CA VAL A 50 10.20 5.24 1.24
C VAL A 50 10.68 6.64 1.61
N THR A 51 11.96 6.91 1.38
CA THR A 51 12.62 8.20 1.64
C THR A 51 13.47 8.62 0.45
N SER A 52 13.97 9.86 0.45
CA SER A 52 14.93 10.32 -0.56
C SER A 52 16.24 9.53 -0.56
N GLU A 53 16.60 8.88 0.55
CA GLU A 53 17.80 8.02 0.62
C GLU A 53 17.62 6.70 -0.12
N VAL A 54 16.40 6.14 -0.11
CA VAL A 54 16.08 4.91 -0.85
C VAL A 54 15.95 5.18 -2.35
N LEU A 55 15.43 6.36 -2.71
CA LEU A 55 15.13 6.75 -4.09
C LEU A 55 15.84 8.07 -4.46
N PRO A 56 17.18 8.12 -4.45
CA PRO A 56 17.94 9.35 -4.67
C PRO A 56 17.78 9.93 -6.09
N GLN A 57 17.38 9.11 -7.05
CA GLN A 57 17.11 9.51 -8.43
C GLN A 57 15.81 10.34 -8.59
N ILE A 58 15.02 10.51 -7.53
CA ILE A 58 13.77 11.25 -7.54
C ILE A 58 13.97 12.61 -6.84
N PRO A 59 14.29 13.68 -7.58
CA PRO A 59 14.70 14.96 -6.98
C PRO A 59 13.59 15.67 -6.21
N GLN A 60 12.32 15.29 -6.42
CA GLN A 60 11.18 15.85 -5.70
C GLN A 60 11.07 15.34 -4.26
N LEU A 61 11.79 14.26 -3.90
CA LEU A 61 11.82 13.74 -2.53
C LEU A 61 12.79 14.57 -1.69
N LYS A 62 12.28 15.14 -0.60
CA LYS A 62 13.05 16.01 0.29
C LYS A 62 13.75 15.19 1.37
N PRO A 63 15.01 15.53 1.74
CA PRO A 63 15.70 14.92 2.88
C PRO A 63 14.88 15.01 4.18
N GLY A 64 14.90 13.94 4.98
CA GLY A 64 14.16 13.85 6.25
C GLY A 64 12.64 13.65 6.11
N ARG A 65 12.09 13.72 4.89
CA ARG A 65 10.66 13.44 4.64
C ARG A 65 10.43 11.96 4.37
N LYS A 66 9.25 11.48 4.77
CA LYS A 66 8.76 10.12 4.57
C LYS A 66 7.63 10.14 3.56
N TYR A 67 7.62 9.13 2.71
CA TYR A 67 6.69 9.01 1.61
C TYR A 67 6.09 7.61 1.59
N THR A 68 4.90 7.46 1.03
CA THR A 68 4.28 6.17 0.75
C THR A 68 4.53 5.80 -0.71
N LEU A 69 4.96 4.59 -0.98
CA LEU A 69 5.04 4.00 -2.32
C LEU A 69 4.07 2.83 -2.41
N GLY A 70 3.13 2.91 -3.36
CA GLY A 70 2.20 1.83 -3.65
C GLY A 70 1.28 2.17 -4.83
N SER A 71 0.47 1.19 -5.24
CA SER A 71 -0.47 1.36 -6.35
C SER A 71 -1.81 1.86 -5.84
N ASN A 72 -2.18 3.06 -6.26
CA ASN A 72 -3.33 3.80 -5.74
C ASN A 72 -4.29 4.19 -6.85
N LEU A 73 -5.58 4.23 -6.51
CA LEU A 73 -6.60 4.92 -7.30
C LEU A 73 -6.89 6.25 -6.62
N VAL A 74 -6.35 7.34 -7.15
CA VAL A 74 -6.61 8.68 -6.61
C VAL A 74 -7.55 9.42 -7.55
N ILE A 75 -8.82 9.45 -7.18
CA ILE A 75 -9.86 10.25 -7.84
C ILE A 75 -10.10 11.50 -6.99
N PRO A 76 -9.95 12.72 -7.56
CA PRO A 76 -10.31 13.97 -6.87
C PRO A 76 -11.73 13.89 -6.30
N LEU A 77 -11.95 14.43 -5.09
CA LEU A 77 -13.22 14.40 -4.35
C LEU A 77 -13.69 13.03 -3.84
N LEU A 78 -13.28 11.91 -4.44
CA LEU A 78 -13.67 10.55 -4.03
C LEU A 78 -12.63 9.81 -3.18
N THR A 79 -11.36 10.17 -3.30
CA THR A 79 -10.25 9.60 -2.49
C THR A 79 -9.50 10.66 -1.67
N ASP A 80 -8.37 10.33 -1.05
CA ASP A 80 -7.58 11.29 -0.26
C ASP A 80 -7.12 12.52 -1.07
N GLY A 81 -7.04 12.42 -2.40
CA GLY A 81 -6.64 13.52 -3.27
C GLY A 81 -5.19 13.97 -3.07
N VAL A 82 -4.35 13.14 -2.43
CA VAL A 82 -2.91 13.38 -2.35
C VAL A 82 -2.28 13.05 -3.69
N LYS A 83 -1.51 13.99 -4.20
CA LYS A 83 -0.89 13.91 -5.53
C LYS A 83 0.38 13.07 -5.48
N ASP A 84 0.74 12.48 -6.62
CA ASP A 84 2.07 11.91 -6.79
C ASP A 84 3.12 13.02 -6.74
N VAL A 85 4.11 12.88 -5.85
CA VAL A 85 5.16 13.88 -5.62
C VAL A 85 6.01 14.13 -6.86
N ARG A 86 6.11 13.15 -7.77
CA ARG A 86 6.92 13.27 -8.99
C ARG A 86 6.27 14.14 -10.04
N THR A 87 4.95 13.96 -10.22
CA THR A 87 4.20 14.61 -11.31
C THR A 87 3.32 15.76 -10.82
N ASN A 88 3.11 15.89 -9.51
CA ASN A 88 2.18 16.82 -8.89
C ASN A 88 0.74 16.68 -9.44
N THR A 89 0.36 15.47 -9.81
CA THR A 89 -0.97 15.11 -10.34
C THR A 89 -1.56 13.94 -9.56
N THR A 90 -2.89 13.86 -9.51
CA THR A 90 -3.59 12.64 -9.11
C THR A 90 -3.62 11.70 -10.29
N LYS A 91 -3.30 10.43 -10.09
CA LYS A 91 -3.38 9.41 -11.13
C LYS A 91 -3.90 8.08 -10.59
N LEU A 92 -3.97 7.12 -11.49
CA LEU A 92 -4.23 5.72 -11.19
C LEU A 92 -2.94 4.93 -11.43
N GLY A 93 -2.52 4.10 -10.46
CA GLY A 93 -1.29 3.29 -10.56
C GLY A 93 -0.26 3.56 -9.48
N VAL A 94 0.99 3.19 -9.78
CA VAL A 94 2.12 3.32 -8.84
C VAL A 94 2.43 4.79 -8.59
N GLN A 95 2.38 5.18 -7.33
CA GLN A 95 2.57 6.56 -6.89
C GLN A 95 3.51 6.64 -5.72
N ILE A 96 4.20 7.77 -5.62
CA ILE A 96 4.91 8.18 -4.41
C ILE A 96 4.19 9.39 -3.85
N ARG A 97 3.72 9.32 -2.61
CA ARG A 97 2.91 10.36 -1.97
C ARG A 97 3.54 10.77 -0.65
N ASP A 98 3.36 12.02 -0.24
CA ASP A 98 3.85 12.49 1.06
C ASP A 98 3.07 11.82 2.19
N LEU A 99 3.78 11.15 3.12
CA LEU A 99 3.15 10.35 4.17
C LEU A 99 2.27 11.20 5.09
N GLU A 100 2.74 12.40 5.43
CA GLU A 100 2.00 13.28 6.33
C GLU A 100 0.72 13.78 5.68
N GLU A 101 0.77 14.15 4.40
CA GLU A 101 -0.43 14.48 3.65
C GLU A 101 -1.41 13.32 3.54
N VAL A 102 -0.92 12.10 3.26
CA VAL A 102 -1.75 10.88 3.18
C VAL A 102 -2.47 10.64 4.48
N VAL A 103 -1.76 10.60 5.61
CA VAL A 103 -2.35 10.35 6.92
C VAL A 103 -3.39 11.42 7.26
N ASN A 104 -3.05 12.70 7.09
CA ASN A 104 -3.94 13.81 7.42
C ASN A 104 -5.22 13.80 6.59
N LYS A 105 -5.13 13.61 5.27
CA LYS A 105 -6.31 13.59 4.40
C LYS A 105 -7.12 12.31 4.55
N PHE A 106 -6.48 11.17 4.78
CA PHE A 106 -7.17 9.90 4.98
C PHE A 106 -8.07 9.93 6.22
N TYR A 107 -7.58 10.50 7.33
CA TYR A 107 -8.37 10.69 8.55
C TYR A 107 -9.46 11.74 8.43
N ALA A 108 -9.18 12.87 7.76
CA ALA A 108 -10.15 13.95 7.61
C ALA A 108 -11.39 13.54 6.81
N LYS A 109 -11.27 12.52 5.94
CA LYS A 109 -12.29 12.25 4.92
C LYS A 109 -13.51 11.48 5.42
N ASN A 110 -13.32 10.41 6.19
CA ASN A 110 -14.42 9.57 6.64
C ASN A 110 -14.23 9.10 8.08
N GLN A 111 -15.30 9.16 8.86
CA GLN A 111 -15.33 8.51 10.17
C GLN A 111 -15.10 7.01 10.00
N GLY A 112 -14.26 6.43 10.85
CA GLY A 112 -13.95 5.00 10.85
C GLY A 112 -12.78 4.58 9.96
N ASN A 113 -12.19 5.50 9.19
CA ASN A 113 -10.90 5.28 8.56
C ASN A 113 -9.80 5.13 9.62
N TYR A 114 -8.87 4.19 9.42
CA TYR A 114 -7.62 4.13 10.18
C TYR A 114 -6.48 3.53 9.36
N ILE A 115 -5.27 3.88 9.77
CA ILE A 115 -4.02 3.39 9.20
C ILE A 115 -3.26 2.68 10.31
N CYS A 116 -2.71 1.52 10.01
CA CYS A 116 -1.76 0.82 10.86
C CYS A 116 -0.37 0.84 10.24
N TRP A 117 0.64 1.00 11.09
CA TRP A 117 2.03 0.82 10.76
C TRP A 117 2.49 -0.55 11.26
N CYS A 118 3.21 -1.27 10.41
CA CYS A 118 3.74 -2.57 10.73
C CYS A 118 5.24 -2.58 10.38
N PRO A 119 6.13 -2.30 11.35
CA PRO A 119 7.56 -2.34 11.09
C PRO A 119 8.03 -3.72 10.67
N LEU A 120 9.01 -3.76 9.75
CA LEU A 120 9.66 -4.99 9.33
C LEU A 120 10.44 -5.62 10.49
N LEU A 121 10.28 -6.94 10.68
CA LEU A 121 10.98 -7.67 11.76
C LEU A 121 12.49 -7.77 11.52
N ASP A 122 12.89 -7.91 10.26
CA ASP A 122 14.29 -8.04 9.85
C ASP A 122 14.61 -7.05 8.72
N ASN A 123 14.51 -5.75 9.01
CA ASN A 123 14.59 -4.71 8.00
C ASN A 123 15.99 -4.64 7.35
N PRO A 124 16.13 -4.95 6.04
CA PRO A 124 17.44 -4.99 5.39
C PRO A 124 18.07 -3.59 5.25
N TRP A 125 17.28 -2.52 5.36
CA TRP A 125 17.76 -1.15 5.29
C TRP A 125 18.70 -0.78 6.44
N VAL A 126 18.46 -1.30 7.64
CA VAL A 126 19.22 -0.92 8.85
C VAL A 126 20.46 -1.78 9.10
N LYS A 127 20.69 -2.83 8.30
CA LYS A 127 21.75 -3.83 8.54
C LYS A 127 23.16 -3.36 8.21
N SER A 128 23.39 -2.81 7.02
CA SER A 128 24.73 -2.36 6.61
C SER A 128 24.69 -1.38 5.43
N GLU A 129 25.72 -0.54 5.31
CA GLU A 129 25.88 0.40 4.19
C GLU A 129 26.00 -0.33 2.85
N LYS A 130 26.73 -1.46 2.80
CA LYS A 130 26.84 -2.28 1.59
C LYS A 130 25.48 -2.78 1.12
N GLN A 131 24.62 -3.22 2.04
CA GLN A 131 23.27 -3.64 1.73
C GLN A 131 22.39 -2.48 1.27
N ARG A 132 22.51 -1.29 1.88
CA ARG A 132 21.82 -0.08 1.41
C ARG A 132 22.15 0.26 -0.03
N LYS A 133 23.43 0.21 -0.42
CA LYS A 133 23.86 0.47 -1.81
C LYS A 133 23.17 -0.46 -2.81
N LYS A 134 23.17 -1.77 -2.52
CA LYS A 134 22.46 -2.76 -3.34
C LYS A 134 20.95 -2.46 -3.41
N ILE A 135 20.32 -2.17 -2.27
CA ILE A 135 18.88 -1.83 -2.23
C ILE A 135 18.57 -0.59 -3.07
N ILE A 136 19.42 0.45 -3.02
CA ILE A 136 19.24 1.66 -3.82
C ILE A 136 19.30 1.34 -5.31
N GLU A 137 20.26 0.53 -5.76
CA GLU A 137 20.39 0.09 -7.15
C GLU A 137 19.15 -0.70 -7.59
N ASP A 138 18.74 -1.67 -6.79
CA ASP A 138 17.59 -2.53 -7.03
C ASP A 138 16.27 -1.73 -7.09
N MET A 139 16.07 -0.81 -6.13
CA MET A 139 14.90 0.08 -6.09
C MET A 139 14.91 1.10 -7.23
N THR A 140 16.09 1.57 -7.64
CA THR A 140 16.23 2.44 -8.82
C THR A 140 15.76 1.73 -10.08
N SER A 141 16.22 0.49 -10.29
CA SER A 141 15.79 -0.37 -11.39
C SER A 141 14.28 -0.63 -11.33
N PHE A 142 13.76 -0.99 -10.16
CA PHE A 142 12.33 -1.22 -9.95
C PHE A 142 11.48 0.01 -10.29
N ILE A 143 11.84 1.20 -9.81
CA ILE A 143 11.10 2.44 -10.10
C ILE A 143 11.22 2.83 -11.58
N ALA A 144 12.37 2.62 -12.22
CA ALA A 144 12.49 2.85 -13.66
C ALA A 144 11.54 1.94 -14.46
N GLN A 145 11.38 0.68 -14.03
CA GLN A 145 10.54 -0.30 -14.70
C GLN A 145 9.03 -0.11 -14.42
N PHE A 146 8.65 0.21 -13.18
CA PHE A 146 7.25 0.20 -12.73
C PHE A 146 6.73 1.56 -12.26
N GLY A 147 7.60 2.46 -11.83
CA GLY A 147 7.21 3.69 -11.16
C GLY A 147 6.45 4.67 -12.05
N PHE A 148 6.74 4.75 -13.33
CA PHE A 148 6.12 5.73 -14.25
C PHE A 148 4.95 5.18 -15.05
N LYS A 149 4.67 3.89 -14.94
CA LYS A 149 3.62 3.29 -15.75
C LYS A 149 2.25 3.71 -15.18
N PRO A 150 1.39 4.39 -15.97
CA PRO A 150 -0.06 4.35 -15.74
C PRO A 150 -0.54 2.90 -15.89
N TYR A 151 -1.85 2.64 -15.86
CA TYR A 151 -2.44 1.29 -16.03
C TYR A 151 -2.17 0.60 -17.40
N GLU A 152 -1.00 0.76 -18.02
CA GLU A 152 -0.63 0.19 -19.32
C GLU A 152 0.78 -0.46 -19.38
N ARG A 153 0.81 -1.66 -19.99
CA ARG A 153 1.84 -2.60 -20.52
C ARG A 153 3.02 -2.96 -19.57
N ASN A 154 3.23 -4.22 -19.11
CA ASN A 154 3.14 -5.52 -19.79
C ASN A 154 3.04 -6.68 -18.74
N PHE A 155 1.82 -7.12 -18.41
CA PHE A 155 1.47 -8.19 -17.48
C PHE A 155 1.68 -9.60 -18.10
N LEU A 156 1.70 -9.69 -19.44
CA LEU A 156 1.88 -10.93 -20.21
C LEU A 156 3.27 -11.57 -20.04
N ASP A 157 4.30 -10.80 -19.71
CA ASP A 157 5.67 -11.30 -19.44
C ASP A 157 5.80 -11.93 -18.03
N ILE A 158 4.92 -11.54 -17.10
CA ILE A 158 4.87 -12.03 -15.71
C ILE A 158 3.78 -13.11 -15.55
N LEU A 159 2.79 -13.16 -16.44
CA LEU A 159 1.69 -14.14 -16.43
C LEU A 159 2.01 -15.51 -17.05
N GLY A 160 3.15 -15.67 -17.71
CA GLY A 160 3.46 -16.93 -18.40
C GLY A 160 3.68 -18.14 -17.50
N ARG A 161 3.67 -18.03 -16.15
CA ARG A 161 4.25 -19.08 -15.30
C ARG A 161 3.50 -19.67 -14.11
N ILE A 162 2.55 -19.08 -13.38
CA ILE A 162 2.16 -19.71 -12.08
C ILE A 162 0.67 -19.58 -11.69
N HIS A 163 0.12 -20.73 -11.25
CA HIS A 163 -1.13 -21.16 -10.60
C HIS A 163 -2.49 -20.41 -10.65
N LYS A 164 -3.57 -21.21 -10.54
CA LYS A 164 -4.98 -20.86 -10.80
C LYS A 164 -5.85 -20.58 -9.55
N GLY A 165 -5.38 -20.88 -8.34
CA GLY A 165 -6.21 -20.93 -7.13
C GLY A 165 -6.62 -19.55 -6.59
N ALA A 166 -5.64 -18.72 -6.25
CA ALA A 166 -5.90 -17.37 -5.71
C ALA A 166 -6.24 -16.34 -6.79
N ARG A 167 -5.90 -16.61 -8.07
CA ARG A 167 -6.35 -15.80 -9.22
C ARG A 167 -7.86 -15.65 -9.25
N LYS A 168 -8.63 -16.67 -8.87
CA LYS A 168 -10.10 -16.57 -8.84
C LYS A 168 -10.59 -15.54 -7.81
N ILE A 169 -9.88 -15.39 -6.69
CA ILE A 169 -10.20 -14.42 -5.64
C ILE A 169 -9.92 -13.00 -6.15
N ASN A 170 -8.73 -12.79 -6.70
CA ASN A 170 -8.37 -11.47 -7.23
C ASN A 170 -9.24 -11.07 -8.42
N LEU A 171 -9.58 -12.01 -9.32
CA LEU A 171 -10.53 -11.73 -10.42
C LEU A 171 -11.91 -11.32 -9.89
N GLN A 172 -12.41 -11.95 -8.82
CA GLN A 172 -13.69 -11.56 -8.22
C GLN A 172 -13.61 -10.19 -7.54
N ILE A 173 -12.50 -9.86 -6.88
CA ILE A 173 -12.27 -8.53 -6.30
C ILE A 173 -12.15 -7.48 -7.41
N GLU A 174 -11.40 -7.77 -8.47
CA GLU A 174 -11.24 -6.93 -9.65
C GLU A 174 -12.59 -6.67 -10.32
N GLU A 175 -13.41 -7.70 -10.55
CA GLU A 175 -14.78 -7.55 -11.08
C GLU A 175 -15.60 -6.59 -10.21
N LYS A 176 -15.51 -6.71 -8.88
CA LYS A 176 -16.22 -5.83 -7.95
C LYS A 176 -15.68 -4.40 -7.93
N ILE A 177 -14.37 -4.23 -8.12
CA ILE A 177 -13.75 -2.91 -8.30
C ILE A 177 -14.23 -2.29 -9.62
N VAL A 178 -14.25 -3.06 -10.70
CA VAL A 178 -14.77 -2.64 -12.01
C VAL A 178 -16.23 -2.22 -11.89
N ASP A 179 -17.06 -3.00 -11.19
CA ASP A 179 -18.47 -2.66 -10.92
C ASP A 179 -18.57 -1.34 -10.13
N GLY A 180 -17.74 -1.17 -9.09
CA GLY A 180 -17.67 0.07 -8.31
C GLY A 180 -17.29 1.28 -9.17
N ILE A 181 -16.25 1.15 -10.01
CA ILE A 181 -15.81 2.19 -10.95
C ILE A 181 -16.91 2.48 -11.97
N LYS A 182 -17.60 1.46 -12.50
CA LYS A 182 -18.73 1.64 -13.41
C LYS A 182 -19.83 2.49 -12.77
N VAL A 183 -20.22 2.17 -11.53
CA VAL A 183 -21.20 2.97 -10.78
C VAL A 183 -20.73 4.43 -10.65
N LEU A 184 -19.47 4.65 -10.27
CA LEU A 184 -18.89 5.99 -10.17
C LEU A 184 -18.89 6.74 -11.52
N SER A 185 -18.66 6.02 -12.62
CA SER A 185 -18.69 6.61 -13.97
C SER A 185 -20.11 6.94 -14.43
N THR A 186 -21.10 6.13 -14.07
CA THR A 186 -22.51 6.37 -14.38
C THR A 186 -23.02 7.66 -13.71
N VAL A 187 -22.50 7.97 -12.51
CA VAL A 187 -22.84 9.21 -11.80
C VAL A 187 -21.95 10.40 -12.18
N GLY A 188 -21.10 10.26 -13.20
CA GLY A 188 -20.25 11.34 -13.72
C GLY A 188 -19.12 11.78 -12.78
N LEU A 189 -18.76 10.95 -11.80
CA LEU A 189 -17.69 11.27 -10.84
C LEU A 189 -16.30 10.82 -11.30
N VAL A 190 -16.25 9.94 -12.31
CA VAL A 190 -15.03 9.54 -13.01
C VAL A 190 -15.33 9.42 -14.50
N ASP A 191 -14.33 9.64 -15.35
CA ASP A 191 -14.44 9.33 -16.77
C ASP A 191 -14.81 7.85 -16.97
N ARG A 192 -15.52 7.55 -18.07
CA ARG A 192 -15.88 6.17 -18.41
C ARG A 192 -14.60 5.36 -18.60
N VAL A 193 -14.35 4.44 -17.67
CA VAL A 193 -13.26 3.47 -17.78
C VAL A 193 -13.82 2.23 -18.47
N GLU A 194 -13.29 1.87 -19.65
CA GLU A 194 -13.68 0.61 -20.27
C GLU A 194 -13.04 -0.57 -19.53
N SER A 195 -13.73 -1.70 -19.44
CA SER A 195 -13.21 -2.89 -18.74
C SER A 195 -11.88 -3.41 -19.34
N ARG A 196 -11.59 -3.08 -20.60
CA ARG A 196 -10.32 -3.42 -21.28
C ARG A 196 -9.13 -2.61 -20.75
N ASP A 197 -9.36 -1.39 -20.27
CA ASP A 197 -8.33 -0.51 -19.70
C ASP A 197 -7.87 -1.01 -18.32
N ILE A 198 -8.78 -1.64 -17.57
CA ILE A 198 -8.50 -2.20 -16.24
C ILE A 198 -7.77 -3.54 -16.34
N GLN A 199 -8.15 -4.38 -17.31
CA GLN A 199 -7.70 -5.76 -17.43
C GLN A 199 -6.29 -5.94 -18.01
N SER A 200 -5.72 -4.92 -18.68
CA SER A 200 -4.50 -5.18 -19.42
C SER A 200 -3.23 -5.11 -18.57
N ASN A 201 -3.04 -4.16 -17.64
CA ASN A 201 -1.72 -3.95 -17.01
C ASN A 201 -1.75 -3.13 -15.71
N SER A 202 -2.59 -3.50 -14.75
CA SER A 202 -2.63 -2.85 -13.45
C SER A 202 -1.99 -3.74 -12.38
N PHE A 203 -1.11 -3.16 -11.56
CA PHE A 203 -0.69 -3.80 -10.33
C PHE A 203 -1.62 -3.33 -9.21
N SER A 204 -2.15 -4.26 -8.45
CA SER A 204 -2.78 -3.99 -7.17
C SER A 204 -1.76 -3.44 -6.18
N CYS A 205 -2.26 -2.80 -5.12
CA CYS A 205 -1.41 -2.27 -4.05
C CYS A 205 -0.54 -3.35 -3.40
N VAL A 206 -1.12 -4.52 -3.16
CA VAL A 206 -0.43 -5.67 -2.56
C VAL A 206 0.64 -6.27 -3.47
N GLU A 207 0.39 -6.36 -4.78
CA GLU A 207 1.40 -6.86 -5.71
C GLU A 207 2.65 -6.00 -5.71
N ILE A 208 2.50 -4.66 -5.73
CA ILE A 208 3.65 -3.75 -5.66
C ILE A 208 4.45 -3.94 -4.38
N VAL A 209 3.78 -4.05 -3.23
CA VAL A 209 4.46 -4.27 -1.95
C VAL A 209 5.21 -5.60 -1.95
N VAL A 210 4.58 -6.69 -2.38
CA VAL A 210 5.21 -8.01 -2.43
C VAL A 210 6.41 -8.00 -3.37
N MET A 211 6.28 -7.40 -4.56
CA MET A 211 7.40 -7.28 -5.51
C MET A 211 8.56 -6.47 -4.92
N ILE A 212 8.28 -5.38 -4.21
CA ILE A 212 9.35 -4.60 -3.56
C ILE A 212 10.02 -5.43 -2.47
N TYR A 213 9.26 -6.13 -1.63
CA TYR A 213 9.80 -7.03 -0.61
C TYR A 213 10.63 -8.17 -1.21
N GLN A 214 10.28 -8.66 -2.39
CA GLN A 214 11.09 -9.62 -3.14
C GLN A 214 12.41 -9.01 -3.62
N VAL A 215 12.34 -7.82 -4.20
CA VAL A 215 13.50 -7.07 -4.73
C VAL A 215 14.52 -6.78 -3.61
N ILE A 216 14.07 -6.37 -2.43
CA ILE A 216 14.95 -6.09 -1.29
C ILE A 216 15.33 -7.34 -0.47
N GLY A 217 14.88 -8.52 -0.89
CA GLY A 217 15.23 -9.81 -0.28
C GLY A 217 14.50 -10.15 1.03
N VAL A 218 13.37 -9.49 1.33
CA VAL A 218 12.49 -9.81 2.46
C VAL A 218 11.59 -11.00 2.15
N LEU A 219 11.11 -11.11 0.90
CA LEU A 219 10.28 -12.23 0.45
C LEU A 219 10.97 -13.05 -0.65
N SER A 220 10.60 -14.32 -0.76
CA SER A 220 11.11 -15.22 -1.80
C SER A 220 10.62 -14.81 -3.19
N MET A 221 11.51 -14.79 -4.18
CA MET A 221 11.16 -14.59 -5.60
C MET A 221 10.22 -15.67 -6.17
N LYS A 222 10.03 -16.79 -5.46
CA LYS A 222 9.10 -17.86 -5.86
C LYS A 222 7.64 -17.59 -5.47
N LEU A 223 7.41 -16.66 -4.54
CA LEU A 223 6.06 -16.25 -4.15
C LEU A 223 5.42 -15.50 -5.33
N ASP A 224 4.20 -15.85 -5.70
CA ASP A 224 3.46 -15.07 -6.70
C ASP A 224 2.74 -13.90 -6.00
N PRO A 225 3.05 -12.63 -6.34
CA PRO A 225 2.39 -11.47 -5.77
C PRO A 225 0.85 -11.48 -5.92
N ARG A 226 0.33 -12.16 -6.95
CA ARG A 226 -1.12 -12.29 -7.23
C ARG A 226 -1.84 -13.24 -6.28
N GLU A 227 -1.14 -13.97 -5.44
CA GLU A 227 -1.76 -14.86 -4.46
C GLU A 227 -1.88 -14.20 -3.08
N VAL A 228 -1.54 -12.92 -3.00
CA VAL A 228 -1.47 -12.17 -1.74
C VAL A 228 -2.58 -11.13 -1.70
N ALA A 229 -3.31 -11.08 -0.58
CA ALA A 229 -4.28 -10.03 -0.27
C ALA A 229 -3.77 -9.16 0.89
N PRO A 230 -4.26 -7.92 1.07
CA PRO A 230 -3.82 -7.05 2.17
C PRO A 230 -3.81 -7.72 3.55
N VAL A 231 -4.85 -8.49 3.88
CA VAL A 231 -4.97 -9.17 5.18
C VAL A 231 -3.93 -10.28 5.39
N HIS A 232 -3.34 -10.84 4.32
CA HIS A 232 -2.31 -11.88 4.44
C HIS A 232 -1.04 -11.38 5.17
N PHE A 233 -0.81 -10.08 5.25
CA PHE A 233 0.31 -9.57 6.03
C PHE A 233 0.16 -9.81 7.55
N VAL A 234 -1.07 -10.00 8.03
CA VAL A 234 -1.39 -10.02 9.47
C VAL A 234 -2.15 -11.28 9.92
N THR A 235 -2.67 -12.07 8.99
CA THR A 235 -3.39 -13.31 9.32
C THR A 235 -2.43 -14.50 9.48
N LYS A 236 -2.83 -15.45 10.33
CA LYS A 236 -2.08 -16.72 10.51
C LYS A 236 -2.18 -17.65 9.30
N GLU A 237 -3.28 -17.55 8.56
CA GLU A 237 -3.59 -18.38 7.38
C GLU A 237 -2.95 -17.81 6.09
N SER A 238 -1.83 -17.11 6.25
CA SER A 238 -1.18 -16.39 5.17
C SER A 238 -0.20 -17.27 4.38
N PRO A 239 -0.11 -17.11 3.04
CA PRO A 239 0.98 -17.67 2.25
C PRO A 239 2.33 -16.96 2.51
N LEU A 240 2.33 -15.83 3.22
CA LEU A 240 3.52 -15.06 3.53
C LEU A 240 4.20 -15.60 4.80
N PRO A 241 5.55 -15.68 4.83
CA PRO A 241 6.25 -15.79 6.10
C PRO A 241 5.98 -14.54 6.96
N LYS A 242 6.06 -14.68 8.30
CA LYS A 242 5.93 -13.53 9.21
C LYS A 242 7.14 -12.61 9.06
N VAL A 243 7.00 -11.55 8.26
CA VAL A 243 8.08 -10.58 7.96
C VAL A 243 7.84 -9.20 8.58
N ILE A 244 6.63 -8.93 9.05
CA ILE A 244 6.26 -7.70 9.76
C ILE A 244 5.85 -8.00 11.20
N SER A 245 5.97 -6.99 12.04
CA SER A 245 5.42 -6.96 13.39
C SER A 245 3.90 -6.79 13.38
N ASP A 246 3.29 -6.92 14.55
CA ASP A 246 1.85 -6.78 14.69
C ASP A 246 1.41 -5.32 14.42
N PRO A 247 0.26 -5.08 13.79
CA PRO A 247 -0.17 -3.74 13.38
C PRO A 247 -0.32 -2.76 14.55
N VAL A 248 0.26 -1.58 14.40
CA VAL A 248 0.13 -0.46 15.35
C VAL A 248 -0.70 0.64 14.72
N GLU A 249 -1.89 0.90 15.25
CA GLU A 249 -2.75 1.96 14.74
C GLU A 249 -2.06 3.33 14.91
N ILE A 250 -1.94 4.06 13.81
CA ILE A 250 -1.40 5.42 13.78
C ILE A 250 -2.50 6.32 14.33
N ILE A 251 -2.53 6.56 15.64
CA ILE A 251 -3.60 7.34 16.27
C ILE A 251 -3.53 8.77 15.75
N SER A 252 -4.56 9.18 15.02
CA SER A 252 -4.87 10.58 14.84
C SER A 252 -5.56 11.08 16.10
N THR A 253 -5.15 12.25 16.59
CA THR A 253 -5.53 12.87 17.87
C THR A 253 -7.02 13.26 18.01
N GLY A 254 -7.93 12.68 17.20
CA GLY A 254 -9.37 12.87 17.24
C GLY A 254 -10.14 11.68 17.82
N SER A 255 -10.31 11.66 19.14
CA SER A 255 -11.50 11.12 19.84
C SER A 255 -12.07 9.76 19.40
N ARG A 256 -11.24 8.71 19.36
CA ARG A 256 -11.71 7.34 19.67
C ARG A 256 -11.02 6.87 20.95
N LYS A 257 -11.81 6.62 22.01
CA LYS A 257 -11.38 5.75 23.10
C LYS A 257 -11.22 4.35 22.51
N LEU A 258 -10.00 4.01 22.11
CA LEU A 258 -9.63 2.66 21.69
C LEU A 258 -9.85 1.71 22.87
N GLN A 259 -10.94 0.95 22.86
CA GLN A 259 -11.04 -0.25 23.68
C GLN A 259 -10.31 -1.37 22.94
N ARG A 260 -9.17 -1.82 23.51
CA ARG A 260 -8.42 -3.04 23.15
C ARG A 260 -7.57 -3.03 21.86
N ARG A 261 -6.66 -2.06 21.69
CA ARG A 261 -5.40 -2.31 20.95
C ARG A 261 -4.24 -1.75 21.75
N LYS A 262 -3.09 -2.44 21.74
CA LYS A 262 -1.87 -1.99 22.41
C LYS A 262 -1.53 -0.59 21.91
N SER A 263 -1.40 0.36 22.82
CA SER A 263 -0.93 1.70 22.49
C SER A 263 0.55 1.65 22.10
N LEU A 264 1.02 2.67 21.35
CA LEU A 264 2.45 2.79 21.01
C LEU A 264 3.34 2.71 22.26
N LYS A 265 2.85 3.24 23.39
CA LYS A 265 3.51 3.17 24.70
C LYS A 265 3.69 1.73 25.20
N ASP A 266 2.73 0.85 24.94
CA ASP A 266 2.79 -0.56 25.36
C ASP A 266 3.81 -1.37 24.54
N ILE A 267 4.19 -0.89 23.35
CA ILE A 267 5.17 -1.55 22.47
C ILE A 267 6.59 -1.05 22.76
N VAL A 268 6.73 0.25 23.01
CA VAL A 268 8.03 0.91 23.22
C VAL A 268 8.65 0.57 24.57
N LEU A 269 7.82 0.29 25.58
CA LEU A 269 8.29 -0.09 26.92
C LEU A 269 8.49 -1.61 27.08
N GLY A 270 8.20 -2.40 26.05
CA GLY A 270 8.29 -3.87 26.06
C GLY A 270 9.37 -4.47 25.15
N LEU A 271 10.20 -3.63 24.52
CA LEU A 271 11.39 -3.97 23.74
C LEU A 271 12.62 -3.37 24.43
#